data_AF-A0A6H9KZD1-F1
#
_entry.id   AF-A0A6H9KZD1-F1
#
_cell.length_a   1.000
_cell.length_b   1.000
_cell.length_c   1.000
_cell.angle_alpha   90.00
_cell.angle_beta   90.00
_cell.angle_gamma   90.00
#
_symmetry.space_group_name_H-M   'P 1'
#
loop_
_entity.id
_entity.type
_entity.pdbx_description
1 polymer ?
#
loop_
_entity_poly.entity_id
_entity_poly.type
_entity_poly.pdbx_seq_one_letter_code
_entity_poly.pdbx_strand_id
1 'polypeptide(L)'
;MPNKTNTESGRSGNLMVGLVLVLMGLFFLSNNFFDFYLDNWWALFILIPAFMAFNEAWKLYKNNDSKMTRAVKNRIVGGVFPLTVALIFLLDFNWATVWPIFIIIIGVSMLFD
;
A
#
# COMPACT_ATOMS: atom_id res chain seq x y z
N MET A 1 37.71 -31.61 21.94
CA MET A 1 38.29 -30.23 21.97
C MET A 1 38.08 -29.62 20.60
N PRO A 2 37.73 -28.32 20.39
CA PRO A 2 36.95 -27.33 21.15
C PRO A 2 35.69 -26.81 20.38
N ASN A 3 34.84 -26.10 21.12
CA ASN A 3 33.61 -25.37 20.75
C ASN A 3 33.87 -24.17 19.81
N LYS A 4 32.98 -23.90 18.83
CA LYS A 4 32.81 -22.59 18.19
C LYS A 4 31.33 -22.27 17.92
N THR A 5 30.62 -21.94 18.99
CA THR A 5 29.75 -20.77 19.15
C THR A 5 28.98 -20.31 17.91
N ASN A 6 27.70 -20.65 17.88
CA ASN A 6 26.67 -19.80 17.29
C ASN A 6 26.82 -18.37 17.84
N THR A 7 27.07 -17.36 16.99
CA THR A 7 26.77 -15.93 17.21
C THR A 7 27.33 -15.06 16.07
N GLU A 8 26.81 -15.22 14.84
CA GLU A 8 26.94 -14.20 13.78
C GLU A 8 25.58 -13.52 13.47
N SER A 9 24.69 -13.43 14.45
CA SER A 9 23.39 -12.76 14.29
C SER A 9 23.41 -11.24 14.44
N GLY A 10 24.59 -10.63 14.71
CA GLY A 10 24.73 -9.17 14.88
C GLY A 10 25.19 -8.40 13.64
N ARG A 11 25.77 -9.09 12.64
CA ARG A 11 26.33 -8.46 11.43
C ARG A 11 25.28 -8.27 10.34
N SER A 12 24.30 -9.17 10.25
CA SER A 12 23.19 -9.08 9.30
C SER A 12 22.27 -7.89 9.59
N GLY A 13 21.97 -7.62 10.87
CA GLY A 13 21.17 -6.45 11.26
C GLY A 13 21.82 -5.13 10.84
N ASN A 14 23.12 -4.96 11.13
CA ASN A 14 23.85 -3.74 10.77
C ASN A 14 24.07 -3.59 9.26
N LEU A 15 24.26 -4.67 8.53
CA LEU A 15 24.34 -4.64 7.06
C LEU A 15 23.01 -4.29 6.41
N MET A 16 21.91 -4.83 6.94
CA MET A 16 20.56 -4.55 6.43
C MET A 16 20.18 -3.09 6.70
N VAL A 17 20.47 -2.58 7.89
CA VAL A 17 20.28 -1.15 8.23
C VAL A 17 21.16 -0.26 7.37
N GLY A 18 22.44 -0.60 7.19
CA GLY A 18 23.36 0.14 6.33
C GLY A 18 22.88 0.18 4.86
N LEU A 19 22.39 -0.94 4.33
CA LEU A 19 21.83 -1.02 2.99
C LEU A 19 20.58 -0.14 2.84
N VAL A 20 19.67 -0.18 3.81
CA VAL A 20 18.46 0.67 3.83
C VAL A 20 18.83 2.15 3.85
N LEU A 21 19.83 2.54 4.65
CA LEU A 21 20.33 3.92 4.71
C LEU A 21 20.93 4.38 3.37
N VAL A 22 21.70 3.52 2.70
CA VAL A 22 22.26 3.83 1.37
C VAL A 22 21.15 4.01 0.34
N LEU A 23 20.16 3.12 0.32
CA LEU A 23 19.01 3.23 -0.59
C LEU A 23 18.19 4.49 -0.33
N MET A 24 17.96 4.84 0.95
CA MET A 24 17.32 6.10 1.32
C MET A 24 18.14 7.31 0.87
N GLY A 25 19.46 7.31 1.10
CA GLY A 25 20.34 8.40 0.66
C GLY A 25 20.32 8.61 -0.86
N LEU A 26 20.35 7.52 -1.63
CA LEU A 26 20.21 7.57 -3.10
C LEU A 26 18.84 8.09 -3.54
N PHE A 27 17.77 7.71 -2.82
CA PHE A 27 16.42 8.24 -3.07
C PHE A 27 16.35 9.75 -2.85
N PHE A 28 16.90 10.25 -1.74
CA PHE A 28 16.98 11.70 -1.46
C PHE A 28 17.82 12.45 -2.50
N LEU A 29 18.95 11.87 -2.93
CA LEU A 29 19.78 12.46 -3.99
C LEU A 29 19.03 12.52 -5.32
N SER A 30 18.39 11.42 -5.73
CA SER A 30 17.59 11.38 -6.95
C SER A 30 16.46 12.42 -6.90
N ASN A 31 15.78 12.55 -5.77
CA ASN A 31 14.70 13.52 -5.57
C ASN A 31 15.19 14.98 -5.56
N ASN A 32 16.49 15.22 -5.33
CA ASN A 32 17.07 16.56 -5.44
C ASN A 32 17.36 16.96 -6.91
N PHE A 33 17.63 15.98 -7.79
CA PHE A 33 17.90 16.22 -9.21
C PHE A 33 16.66 16.26 -10.08
N PHE A 34 15.62 15.50 -9.72
CA PHE A 34 14.34 15.50 -10.41
C PHE A 34 13.34 16.28 -9.55
N ASP A 35 12.81 17.42 -10.02
CA ASP A 35 11.73 18.22 -9.39
C ASP A 35 10.40 17.44 -9.17
N PHE A 36 10.41 16.11 -9.33
CA PHE A 36 9.33 15.21 -8.98
C PHE A 36 9.40 14.85 -7.48
N TYR A 37 8.97 15.78 -6.64
CA TYR A 37 8.81 15.52 -5.20
C TYR A 37 7.58 14.65 -4.94
N LEU A 38 7.80 13.36 -4.70
CA LEU A 38 6.78 12.49 -4.07
C LEU A 38 6.94 12.59 -2.56
N ASP A 39 6.39 13.65 -1.96
CA ASP A 39 6.41 13.85 -0.49
C ASP A 39 5.93 12.61 0.26
N ASN A 40 4.92 11.94 -0.30
CA ASN A 40 4.34 10.74 0.28
C ASN A 40 4.74 9.45 -0.44
N TRP A 41 6.00 9.29 -0.85
CA TRP A 41 6.52 8.05 -1.46
C TRP A 41 6.23 6.78 -0.64
N TRP A 42 6.12 6.90 0.68
CA TRP A 42 5.70 5.83 1.59
C TRP A 42 4.27 5.32 1.32
N ALA A 43 3.43 6.09 0.63
CA ALA A 43 2.12 5.65 0.15
C ALA A 43 2.21 4.43 -0.77
N LEU A 44 3.36 4.20 -1.43
CA LEU A 44 3.63 2.97 -2.17
C LEU A 44 3.53 1.72 -1.27
N PHE A 45 3.91 1.82 0.01
CA PHE A 45 3.73 0.72 0.97
C PHE A 45 2.25 0.43 1.27
N ILE A 46 1.40 1.45 1.23
CA ILE A 46 -0.06 1.33 1.41
C ILE A 46 -0.71 0.80 0.12
N LEU A 47 -0.14 1.14 -1.04
CA LEU A 47 -0.61 0.69 -2.34
C LEU A 47 -0.46 -0.83 -2.53
N ILE A 48 0.61 -1.43 -1.99
CA ILE A 48 0.88 -2.87 -2.08
C ILE A 48 -0.30 -3.74 -1.53
N PRO A 49 -0.74 -3.59 -0.25
CA PRO A 49 -1.87 -4.36 0.27
C PRO A 49 -3.20 -3.97 -0.38
N ALA A 50 -3.37 -2.72 -0.81
CA ALA A 50 -4.54 -2.31 -1.58
C ALA A 50 -4.65 -3.09 -2.89
N PHE A 51 -3.53 -3.25 -3.61
CA PHE A 51 -3.46 -4.03 -4.84
C PHE A 51 -3.70 -5.53 -4.59
N MET A 52 -3.22 -6.07 -3.46
CA MET A 52 -3.52 -7.45 -3.05
C MET A 52 -5.00 -7.67 -2.82
N ALA A 53 -5.69 -6.77 -2.11
CA ALA A 53 -7.13 -6.85 -1.87
C ALA A 53 -7.92 -6.83 -3.19
N PHE A 54 -7.50 -6.00 -4.15
CA PHE A 54 -8.12 -5.93 -5.47
C PHE A 54 -7.88 -7.21 -6.29
N ASN A 55 -6.68 -7.79 -6.22
CA ASN A 55 -6.35 -9.06 -6.87
C ASN A 55 -7.17 -10.22 -6.29
N GLU A 56 -7.43 -10.23 -4.97
CA GLU A 56 -8.33 -11.20 -4.35
C GLU A 56 -9.78 -11.01 -4.82
N ALA A 57 -10.27 -9.77 -4.89
CA ALA A 57 -11.60 -9.47 -5.41
C ALA A 57 -11.75 -9.97 -6.86
N TRP A 58 -10.73 -9.77 -7.70
CA TRP A 58 -10.69 -10.25 -9.09
C TRP A 58 -10.73 -11.78 -9.19
N LYS A 59 -9.94 -12.47 -8.35
CA LYS A 59 -9.96 -13.95 -8.29
C LYS A 59 -11.33 -14.48 -7.86
N LEU A 60 -11.99 -13.85 -6.89
CA LEU A 60 -13.32 -14.24 -6.45
C LEU A 60 -14.38 -13.98 -7.50
N TYR A 61 -14.29 -12.87 -8.24
CA TYR A 61 -15.18 -12.59 -9.35
C TYR A 61 -15.06 -13.67 -10.44
N LYS A 62 -13.82 -14.07 -10.77
CA LYS A 62 -13.56 -15.11 -11.78
C LYS A 62 -13.96 -16.52 -11.31
N ASN A 63 -13.84 -16.81 -10.02
CA ASN A 63 -14.20 -18.12 -9.45
C ASN A 63 -15.71 -18.27 -9.14
N ASN A 64 -16.48 -17.19 -9.04
CA ASN A 64 -17.92 -17.23 -8.76
C ASN A 64 -18.79 -17.04 -10.03
N ASP A 65 -18.34 -17.54 -11.19
CA ASP A 65 -19.09 -17.47 -12.46
C ASP A 65 -19.51 -16.04 -12.85
N SER A 66 -18.68 -15.02 -12.56
CA SER A 66 -19.00 -13.60 -12.79
C SER A 66 -20.25 -13.09 -12.05
N LYS A 67 -20.71 -13.80 -11.00
CA LYS A 67 -21.79 -13.31 -10.15
C LYS A 67 -21.23 -12.30 -9.17
N MET A 68 -21.84 -11.11 -9.17
CA MET A 68 -21.52 -10.03 -8.24
C MET A 68 -22.11 -10.35 -6.86
N THR A 69 -21.53 -11.34 -6.19
CA THR A 69 -21.98 -11.82 -4.87
C THR A 69 -21.58 -10.81 -3.79
N ARG A 70 -22.35 -10.74 -2.70
CA ARG A 70 -22.10 -9.85 -1.54
C ARG A 70 -20.67 -9.96 -0.99
N ALA A 71 -20.06 -11.14 -1.09
CA ALA A 71 -18.66 -11.38 -0.72
C ALA A 71 -17.62 -10.63 -1.60
N VAL A 72 -17.90 -10.47 -2.90
CA VAL A 72 -17.05 -9.70 -3.82
C VAL A 72 -17.15 -8.20 -3.50
N LYS A 73 -18.39 -7.72 -3.24
CA LYS A 73 -18.64 -6.33 -2.82
C LYS A 73 -17.88 -5.96 -1.54
N ASN A 74 -17.97 -6.79 -0.48
CA ASN A 74 -17.27 -6.51 0.77
C ASN A 74 -15.74 -6.46 0.60
N ARG A 75 -15.16 -7.31 -0.25
CA ARG A 75 -13.71 -7.29 -0.52
C ARG A 75 -13.27 -6.08 -1.34
N ILE A 76 -14.09 -5.63 -2.30
CA ILE A 76 -13.84 -4.38 -3.04
C ILE A 76 -13.88 -3.20 -2.08
N VAL A 77 -14.90 -3.08 -1.23
CA VAL A 77 -15.00 -1.98 -0.25
C VAL A 77 -13.79 -1.99 0.70
N GLY A 78 -13.36 -3.17 1.17
CA GLY A 78 -12.18 -3.31 2.01
C GLY A 78 -10.86 -2.91 1.32
N GLY A 79 -10.74 -3.08 0.01
CA GLY A 79 -9.58 -2.66 -0.78
C GLY A 79 -9.63 -1.19 -1.24
N VAL A 80 -10.82 -0.63 -1.46
CA VAL A 80 -11.02 0.75 -1.90
C VAL A 80 -10.53 1.75 -0.86
N PHE A 81 -10.72 1.49 0.42
CA PHE A 81 -10.25 2.38 1.48
C PHE A 81 -8.72 2.60 1.45
N PRO A 82 -7.87 1.56 1.58
CA PRO A 82 -6.42 1.74 1.52
C PRO A 82 -5.94 2.22 0.14
N LEU A 83 -6.62 1.85 -0.95
CA LEU A 83 -6.30 2.33 -2.29
C LEU A 83 -6.53 3.85 -2.40
N THR A 84 -7.66 4.33 -1.88
CA THR A 84 -8.00 5.76 -1.87
C THR A 84 -6.98 6.53 -1.03
N VAL A 85 -6.67 6.04 0.17
CA VAL A 85 -5.65 6.65 1.04
C VAL A 85 -4.28 6.69 0.35
N ALA A 86 -3.85 5.59 -0.28
CA ALA A 86 -2.59 5.54 -1.01
C ALA A 86 -2.55 6.56 -2.16
N LEU A 87 -3.64 6.69 -2.94
CA LEU A 87 -3.72 7.66 -4.03
C LEU A 87 -3.71 9.11 -3.55
N ILE A 88 -4.40 9.41 -2.43
CA ILE A 88 -4.40 10.75 -1.83
C ILE A 88 -2.98 11.17 -1.49
N PHE A 89 -2.26 10.32 -0.79
CA PHE A 89 -0.90 10.60 -0.40
C PHE A 89 0.02 10.64 -1.63
N LEU A 90 -0.03 9.63 -2.51
CA LEU A 90 0.85 9.55 -3.68
C LEU A 90 0.71 10.74 -4.65
N LEU A 91 -0.51 11.28 -4.79
CA LEU A 91 -0.80 12.43 -5.66
C LEU A 91 -0.82 13.76 -4.89
N ASP A 92 -0.50 13.74 -3.60
CA ASP A 92 -0.56 14.87 -2.67
C ASP A 92 -1.89 15.64 -2.75
N PHE A 93 -3.00 14.90 -2.85
CA PHE A 93 -4.32 15.50 -2.95
C PHE A 93 -4.71 16.17 -1.63
N ASN A 94 -5.28 17.37 -1.75
CA ASN A 94 -5.83 18.07 -0.60
C ASN A 94 -7.00 17.30 0.00
N TRP A 95 -6.93 17.00 1.30
CA TRP A 95 -7.96 16.31 2.06
C TRP A 95 -9.34 16.98 1.96
N ALA A 96 -9.38 18.32 1.85
CA ALA A 96 -10.61 19.09 1.64
C ALA A 96 -11.28 18.84 0.28
N THR A 97 -10.53 18.35 -0.70
CA THR A 97 -11.07 17.94 -2.02
C THR A 97 -11.54 16.49 -2.01
N VAL A 98 -10.90 15.62 -1.23
CA VAL A 98 -11.12 14.17 -1.32
C VAL A 98 -12.20 13.64 -0.35
N TRP A 99 -12.42 14.30 0.79
CA TRP A 99 -13.43 13.87 1.76
C TRP A 99 -14.85 13.60 1.20
N PRO A 100 -15.38 14.31 0.17
CA PRO A 100 -16.73 14.06 -0.36
C PRO A 100 -16.86 12.67 -1.01
N ILE A 101 -15.76 12.10 -1.51
CA ILE A 101 -15.76 10.76 -2.14
C ILE A 101 -16.19 9.69 -1.14
N PHE A 102 -15.79 9.81 0.13
CA PHE A 102 -16.20 8.87 1.18
C PHE A 102 -17.70 8.92 1.46
N ILE A 103 -18.31 10.12 1.40
CA ILE A 103 -19.77 10.27 1.54
C ILE A 103 -20.49 9.58 0.39
N ILE A 104 -19.98 9.73 -0.84
CA ILE A 104 -20.55 9.06 -2.01
C ILE A 104 -20.44 7.53 -1.86
N ILE A 105 -19.29 7.01 -1.43
CA ILE A 105 -19.09 5.57 -1.20
C ILE A 105 -20.09 5.04 -0.16
N ILE A 106 -20.26 5.75 0.97
CA ILE A 106 -21.20 5.38 2.02
C ILE A 106 -22.65 5.44 1.49
N GLY A 107 -23.04 6.52 0.81
CA GLY A 107 -24.38 6.66 0.24
C GLY A 107 -24.71 5.56 -0.78
N VAL A 108 -23.75 5.22 -1.63
CA VAL A 108 -23.89 4.11 -2.60
C VAL A 108 -24.00 2.76 -1.87
N SER A 109 -23.23 2.53 -0.81
CA SER A 109 -23.30 1.27 -0.05
C SER A 109 -24.69 1.03 0.55
N MET A 110 -25.33 2.09 1.04
CA MET A 110 -26.69 2.04 1.62
C MET A 110 -27.78 1.79 0.58
N LEU A 111 -27.59 2.20 -0.67
CA LEU A 111 -28.54 1.92 -1.76
C LEU A 111 -28.58 0.45 -2.16
N PHE A 112 -27.54 -0.32 -1.83
CA PHE A 112 -27.38 -1.70 -2.24
C PHE A 112 -27.41 -2.70 -1.07
N ASP A 113 -27.75 -2.24 0.12
CA ASP A 113 -28.10 -3.07 1.28
C ASP A 113 -29.62 -3.30 1.32
#